data_AF-A0A944WR49-F1
#
_entry.id   AF-A0A944WR49-F1
#
_cell.length_a   1.000
_cell.length_b   1.000
_cell.length_c   1.000
_cell.angle_alpha   90.00
_cell.angle_beta   90.00
_cell.angle_gamma   90.00
#
_symmetry.space_group_name_H-M   'P 1'
#
loop_
_entity.id
_entity.type
_entity.pdbx_description
1 polymer ?
#
loop_
_entity_poly.entity_id
_entity_poly.type
_entity_poly.pdbx_seq_one_letter_code
_entity_poly.pdbx_strand_id
1 'polypeptide(L)'
;MVFGLFSGEKEPLKSSLSQDVFMVEFEATMKTFGIVSEKGDKAKDYDNVEATAIFLFEQVMKVAVSAKTINSKRDLEAAATLGIVLIHCLGRNAGMSKTQLQFLMGKVPQFVLTRTLDPEQNTGAGKAITKAIIQYAHKIGQKRFRFNVEAVEENVIQFLVQKKPEFYANLAGDIGRFV
;
A
#
# COMPACT_ATOMS: atom_id res chain seq x y z
N MET A 1 50.06 -21.77 10.74
CA MET A 1 49.37 -20.51 10.38
C MET A 1 48.20 -20.88 9.48
N VAL A 2 46.98 -20.69 9.96
CA VAL A 2 45.72 -21.05 9.27
C VAL A 2 45.22 -19.78 8.57
N PHE A 3 45.11 -19.81 7.25
CA PHE A 3 44.50 -18.74 6.46
C PHE A 3 42.97 -18.87 6.50
N GLY A 4 42.31 -17.74 6.73
CA GLY A 4 40.91 -17.62 7.08
C GLY A 4 39.92 -18.12 6.02
N LEU A 5 38.96 -18.90 6.49
CA LEU A 5 37.63 -19.09 5.91
C LEU A 5 36.96 -17.73 5.69
N PHE A 6 36.48 -17.45 4.47
CA PHE A 6 35.12 -16.96 4.18
C PHE A 6 34.95 -16.82 2.66
N SER A 7 34.37 -17.83 2.02
CA SER A 7 33.61 -17.65 0.78
C SER A 7 32.46 -18.67 0.76
N GLY A 8 31.53 -18.49 1.69
CA GLY A 8 30.21 -19.11 1.57
C GLY A 8 29.44 -18.33 0.52
N GLU A 9 29.28 -18.91 -0.66
CA GLU A 9 28.34 -18.44 -1.66
C GLU A 9 26.96 -18.33 -1.01
N LYS A 10 26.46 -17.10 -0.88
CA LYS A 10 25.07 -16.86 -0.54
C LYS A 10 24.27 -17.28 -1.76
N GLU A 11 23.56 -18.41 -1.67
CA GLU A 11 22.52 -18.72 -2.64
C GLU A 11 21.61 -17.49 -2.81
N PRO A 12 21.50 -16.91 -4.01
CA PRO A 12 20.59 -15.81 -4.23
C PRO A 12 19.17 -16.34 -4.01
N LEU A 13 18.42 -15.65 -3.15
CA LEU A 13 16.98 -15.81 -2.99
C LEU A 13 16.35 -15.91 -4.39
N LYS A 14 15.80 -17.09 -4.72
CA LYS A 14 15.13 -17.34 -5.99
C LYS A 14 14.08 -16.25 -6.22
N SER A 15 14.26 -15.52 -7.31
CA SER A 15 13.48 -14.39 -7.80
C SER A 15 12.06 -14.79 -8.22
N SER A 16 11.23 -15.26 -7.30
CA SER A 16 9.90 -15.79 -7.64
C SER A 16 8.82 -14.73 -7.88
N LEU A 17 9.19 -13.56 -8.40
CA LEU A 17 8.33 -12.62 -9.11
C LEU A 17 9.26 -11.87 -10.09
N SER A 18 9.57 -12.47 -11.24
CA SER A 18 10.31 -11.75 -12.28
C SER A 18 9.50 -10.52 -12.70
N GLN A 19 10.18 -9.46 -13.11
CA GLN A 19 9.54 -8.22 -13.59
C GLN A 19 8.45 -8.49 -14.63
N ASP A 20 8.62 -9.54 -15.44
CA ASP A 20 7.65 -10.00 -16.42
C ASP A 20 6.35 -10.51 -15.78
N VAL A 21 6.42 -11.30 -14.70
CA VAL A 21 5.23 -11.78 -13.97
C VAL A 21 4.50 -10.60 -13.32
N PHE A 22 5.23 -9.64 -12.77
CA PHE A 22 4.65 -8.40 -12.25
C PHE A 22 3.92 -7.60 -13.32
N MET A 23 4.54 -7.40 -14.49
CA MET A 23 3.91 -6.65 -15.59
C MET A 23 2.65 -7.35 -16.08
N VAL A 24 2.67 -8.69 -16.16
CA VAL A 24 1.50 -9.49 -16.51
C VAL A 24 0.39 -9.35 -15.48
N GLU A 25 0.68 -9.42 -14.17
CA GLU A 25 -0.33 -9.26 -13.12
C GLU A 25 -0.88 -7.83 -13.04
N PHE A 26 -0.03 -6.83 -13.22
CA PHE A 26 -0.44 -5.43 -13.24
C PHE A 26 -1.34 -5.14 -14.44
N GLU A 27 -0.94 -5.54 -15.66
CA GLU A 27 -1.76 -5.36 -16.86
C GLU A 27 -3.05 -6.17 -16.81
N ALA A 28 -3.01 -7.39 -16.28
CA ALA A 28 -4.21 -8.21 -16.06
C ALA A 28 -5.17 -7.51 -15.09
N THR A 29 -4.65 -6.96 -14.00
CA THR A 29 -5.45 -6.19 -13.02
C THR A 29 -6.06 -4.96 -13.70
N MET A 30 -5.27 -4.17 -14.42
CA MET A 30 -5.74 -3.00 -15.16
C MET A 30 -6.84 -3.36 -16.18
N LYS A 31 -6.67 -4.48 -16.90
CA LYS A 31 -7.65 -4.98 -17.88
C LYS A 31 -8.91 -5.54 -17.23
N THR A 32 -8.81 -6.25 -16.11
CA THR A 32 -9.96 -6.73 -15.32
C THR A 32 -10.84 -5.57 -14.85
N PHE A 33 -10.24 -4.41 -14.58
CA PHE A 33 -10.95 -3.19 -14.22
C PHE A 33 -11.29 -2.28 -15.42
N GLY A 34 -11.06 -2.72 -16.67
CA GLY A 34 -11.42 -1.96 -17.88
C GLY A 34 -10.56 -0.72 -18.15
N ILE A 35 -9.37 -0.65 -17.57
CA ILE A 35 -8.50 0.52 -17.62
C ILE A 35 -7.64 0.51 -18.90
N VAL A 36 -7.93 1.43 -19.82
CA VAL A 36 -7.10 1.74 -20.99
C VAL A 36 -6.48 3.13 -20.80
N SER A 37 -5.15 3.24 -20.92
CA SER A 37 -4.44 4.52 -20.83
C SER A 37 -4.74 5.37 -22.08
N GLU A 38 -5.79 6.17 -21.98
CA GLU A 38 -6.09 7.24 -22.91
C GLU A 38 -6.37 8.52 -22.13
N LYS A 39 -5.71 9.61 -22.53
CA LYS A 39 -5.88 10.95 -21.96
C LYS A 39 -7.35 11.35 -21.87
N GLY A 40 -7.77 11.75 -20.67
CA GLY A 40 -8.90 12.65 -20.46
C GLY A 40 -10.24 11.96 -20.26
N ASP A 41 -10.47 11.39 -19.08
CA ASP A 41 -11.82 11.35 -18.51
C ASP A 41 -11.74 11.25 -16.99
N LYS A 42 -12.51 12.05 -16.25
CA LYS A 42 -12.44 12.08 -14.77
C LYS A 42 -12.82 10.72 -14.14
N ALA A 43 -13.58 9.91 -14.88
CA ALA A 43 -13.89 8.53 -14.52
C ALA A 43 -12.65 7.62 -14.63
N LYS A 44 -11.83 7.80 -15.69
CA LYS A 44 -10.58 7.05 -15.87
C LYS A 44 -9.58 7.34 -14.75
N ASP A 45 -9.49 8.58 -14.28
CA ASP A 45 -8.60 8.94 -13.16
C ASP A 45 -9.03 8.28 -11.84
N TYR A 46 -10.33 8.16 -11.61
CA TYR A 46 -10.87 7.44 -10.44
C TYR A 46 -10.52 5.95 -10.48
N ASP A 47 -10.79 5.27 -11.60
CA ASP A 47 -10.53 3.83 -11.74
C ASP A 47 -9.03 3.53 -11.69
N ASN A 48 -8.20 4.39 -12.29
CA ASN A 48 -6.74 4.33 -12.21
C ASN A 48 -6.23 4.42 -10.77
N VAL A 49 -6.72 5.39 -10.01
CA VAL A 49 -6.33 5.55 -8.60
C VAL A 49 -6.81 4.37 -7.78
N GLU A 50 -8.04 3.91 -7.99
CA GLU A 50 -8.58 2.74 -7.29
C GLU A 50 -7.72 1.50 -7.53
N ALA A 51 -7.47 1.14 -8.80
CA ALA A 51 -6.69 -0.05 -9.15
C ALA A 51 -5.25 0.04 -8.64
N THR A 52 -4.61 1.22 -8.78
CA THR A 52 -3.24 1.43 -8.28
C THR A 52 -3.18 1.33 -6.76
N ALA A 53 -4.17 1.90 -6.05
CA ALA A 53 -4.24 1.84 -4.60
C ALA A 53 -4.48 0.42 -4.09
N ILE A 54 -5.40 -0.33 -4.72
CA ILE A 54 -5.65 -1.74 -4.41
C ILE A 54 -4.37 -2.54 -4.60
N PHE A 55 -3.75 -2.42 -5.78
CA PHE A 55 -2.55 -3.17 -6.11
C PHE A 55 -1.42 -2.88 -5.11
N LEU A 56 -1.06 -1.61 -4.93
CA LEU A 56 0.06 -1.24 -4.08
C LEU A 56 -0.19 -1.61 -2.63
N PHE A 57 -1.39 -1.33 -2.11
CA PHE A 57 -1.71 -1.65 -0.73
C PHE A 57 -1.79 -3.16 -0.49
N GLU A 58 -2.26 -3.95 -1.46
CA GLU A 58 -2.25 -5.42 -1.37
C GLU A 58 -0.82 -5.96 -1.29
N GLN A 59 0.10 -5.48 -2.12
CA GLN A 59 1.50 -5.91 -2.06
C GLN A 59 2.16 -5.52 -0.74
N VAL A 60 1.91 -4.30 -0.25
CA VAL A 60 2.37 -3.86 1.07
C VAL A 60 1.84 -4.75 2.19
N MET A 61 0.56 -5.09 2.17
CA MET A 61 -0.05 -5.95 3.17
C MET A 61 0.50 -7.38 3.10
N LYS A 62 0.74 -7.95 1.92
CA LYS A 62 1.38 -9.27 1.77
C LYS A 62 2.77 -9.29 2.42
N VAL A 63 3.57 -8.23 2.23
CA VAL A 63 4.87 -8.10 2.87
C VAL A 63 4.72 -7.98 4.40
N ALA A 64 3.79 -7.13 4.87
CA ALA A 64 3.54 -6.90 6.29
C ALA A 64 3.09 -8.18 7.03
N VAL A 65 2.17 -8.94 6.41
CA VAL A 65 1.68 -10.22 6.93
C VAL A 65 2.80 -11.26 6.96
N SER A 66 3.58 -11.37 5.89
CA SER A 66 4.72 -12.30 5.83
C SER A 66 5.79 -11.97 6.88
N ALA A 67 6.00 -10.69 7.17
CA ALA A 67 6.89 -10.21 8.21
C ALA A 67 6.28 -10.24 9.62
N LYS A 68 5.03 -10.71 9.77
CA LYS A 68 4.28 -10.75 11.03
C LYS A 68 4.26 -9.39 11.75
N THR A 69 4.01 -8.31 11.01
CA THR A 69 3.91 -6.97 11.60
C THR A 69 2.50 -6.62 12.05
N ILE A 70 1.49 -7.40 11.63
CA ILE A 70 0.07 -7.19 11.97
C ILE A 70 -0.35 -8.21 13.05
N ASN A 71 0.03 -7.96 14.31
CA ASN A 71 -0.21 -8.89 15.42
C ASN A 71 -1.23 -8.36 16.44
N SER A 72 -1.58 -7.08 16.36
CA SER A 72 -2.49 -6.43 17.29
C SER A 72 -3.54 -5.59 16.58
N LYS A 73 -4.58 -5.22 17.32
CA LYS A 73 -5.59 -4.25 16.85
C LYS A 73 -4.95 -2.90 16.50
N ARG A 74 -3.88 -2.52 17.19
CA ARG A 74 -3.15 -1.27 16.94
C ARG A 74 -2.40 -1.33 15.61
N ASP A 75 -1.76 -2.46 15.30
CA ASP A 75 -1.07 -2.66 14.03
C ASP A 75 -2.07 -2.68 12.87
N LEU A 76 -3.24 -3.29 13.08
CA LEU A 76 -4.32 -3.28 12.10
C LEU A 76 -4.86 -1.87 11.83
N GLU A 77 -5.02 -1.05 12.88
CA GLU A 77 -5.38 0.38 12.73
C GLU A 77 -4.29 1.17 12.00
N ALA A 78 -3.02 0.89 12.29
CA ALA A 78 -1.89 1.53 11.62
C ALA A 78 -1.82 1.16 10.14
N ALA A 79 -2.03 -0.12 9.80
CA ALA A 79 -2.12 -0.60 8.43
C ALA A 79 -3.30 0.03 7.67
N ALA A 80 -4.47 0.12 8.30
CA ALA A 80 -5.62 0.82 7.72
C ALA A 80 -5.31 2.31 7.50
N THR A 81 -4.59 2.95 8.44
CA THR A 81 -4.16 4.35 8.31
C THR A 81 -3.20 4.54 7.14
N LEU A 82 -2.24 3.62 6.95
CA LEU A 82 -1.36 3.63 5.78
C LEU A 82 -2.17 3.53 4.47
N GLY A 83 -3.13 2.61 4.39
CA GLY A 83 -4.00 2.47 3.22
C GLY A 83 -4.75 3.78 2.89
N ILE A 84 -5.27 4.46 3.90
CA ILE A 84 -5.94 5.77 3.74
C ILE A 84 -4.97 6.84 3.25
N VAL A 85 -3.76 6.91 3.81
CA VAL A 85 -2.73 7.87 3.40
C VAL A 85 -2.29 7.62 1.96
N LEU A 86 -2.11 6.36 1.57
CA LEU A 86 -1.76 5.97 0.21
C LEU A 86 -2.81 6.44 -0.81
N ILE A 87 -4.09 6.23 -0.50
CA ILE A 87 -5.21 6.72 -1.33
C ILE A 87 -5.23 8.24 -1.40
N HIS A 88 -4.96 8.92 -0.29
CA HIS A 88 -4.85 10.38 -0.28
C HIS A 88 -3.76 10.88 -1.21
N CYS A 89 -2.54 10.31 -1.13
CA CYS A 89 -1.42 10.69 -1.98
C CYS A 89 -1.74 10.49 -3.46
N LEU A 90 -2.24 9.31 -3.83
CA LEU A 90 -2.60 8.98 -5.21
C LEU A 90 -3.72 9.87 -5.74
N GLY A 91 -4.82 9.98 -5.01
CA GLY A 91 -5.98 10.75 -5.47
C GLY A 91 -5.74 12.27 -5.48
N ARG A 92 -4.92 12.80 -4.56
CA ARG A 92 -4.49 14.21 -4.59
C ARG A 92 -3.69 14.51 -5.86
N ASN A 93 -2.76 13.63 -6.23
CA ASN A 93 -1.92 13.79 -7.42
C ASN A 93 -2.72 13.61 -8.72
N ALA A 94 -3.81 12.82 -8.69
CA ALA A 94 -4.74 12.67 -9.80
C ALA A 94 -5.84 13.77 -9.88
N GLY A 95 -5.85 14.74 -8.96
CA GLY A 95 -6.87 15.80 -8.95
C GLY A 95 -8.29 15.33 -8.60
N MET A 96 -8.42 14.24 -7.86
CA MET A 96 -9.72 13.69 -7.45
C MET A 96 -10.51 14.63 -6.53
N SER A 97 -11.84 14.57 -6.64
CA SER A 97 -12.72 15.28 -5.70
C SER A 97 -12.64 14.69 -4.29
N LYS A 98 -12.96 15.52 -3.29
CA LYS A 98 -13.03 15.10 -1.88
C LYS A 98 -13.99 13.93 -1.66
N THR A 99 -15.14 13.93 -2.33
CA THR A 99 -16.15 12.87 -2.22
C THR A 99 -15.62 11.53 -2.73
N GLN A 100 -14.96 11.53 -3.89
CA GLN A 100 -14.36 10.32 -4.44
C GLN A 100 -13.23 9.79 -3.56
N LEU A 101 -12.37 10.69 -3.04
CA LEU A 101 -11.32 10.33 -2.08
C LEU A 101 -11.91 9.66 -0.83
N GLN A 102 -12.94 10.24 -0.23
CA GLN A 102 -13.60 9.69 0.96
C GLN A 102 -14.18 8.30 0.70
N PHE A 103 -14.76 8.08 -0.47
CA PHE A 103 -15.29 6.77 -0.85
C PHE A 103 -14.18 5.72 -0.97
N LEU A 104 -13.07 6.05 -1.66
CA LEU A 104 -11.94 5.13 -1.78
C LEU A 104 -11.28 4.82 -0.44
N MET A 105 -11.17 5.80 0.46
CA MET A 105 -10.60 5.62 1.81
C MET A 105 -11.32 4.55 2.65
N GLY A 106 -12.60 4.29 2.38
CA GLY A 106 -13.32 3.16 2.97
C GLY A 106 -13.22 1.88 2.14
N LYS A 107 -13.47 2.00 0.83
CA LYS A 107 -13.57 0.86 -0.10
C LYS A 107 -12.26 0.07 -0.22
N VAL A 108 -11.16 0.76 -0.51
CA VAL A 108 -9.88 0.11 -0.82
C VAL A 108 -9.31 -0.62 0.41
N PRO A 109 -9.23 -0.01 1.61
CA PRO A 109 -8.73 -0.72 2.78
C PRO A 109 -9.62 -1.90 3.15
N GLN A 110 -10.95 -1.78 3.04
CA GLN A 110 -11.86 -2.90 3.30
C GLN A 110 -11.58 -4.07 2.35
N PHE A 111 -11.46 -3.79 1.05
CA PHE A 111 -11.18 -4.82 0.05
C PHE A 111 -9.84 -5.52 0.30
N VAL A 112 -8.78 -4.76 0.52
CA VAL A 112 -7.42 -5.30 0.67
C VAL A 112 -7.25 -6.06 1.99
N LEU A 113 -7.68 -5.49 3.11
CA LEU A 113 -7.54 -6.16 4.41
C LEU A 113 -8.32 -7.47 4.45
N THR A 114 -9.50 -7.53 3.81
CA THR A 114 -10.29 -8.76 3.73
C THR A 114 -9.61 -9.86 2.93
N ARG A 115 -8.81 -9.51 1.93
CA ARG A 115 -8.11 -10.47 1.05
C ARG A 115 -6.75 -10.92 1.59
N THR A 116 -6.11 -10.10 2.42
CA THR A 116 -4.72 -10.30 2.84
C THR A 116 -4.57 -10.82 4.25
N LEU A 117 -5.57 -10.60 5.11
CA LEU A 117 -5.54 -11.06 6.50
C LEU A 117 -6.26 -12.39 6.66
N ASP A 118 -5.77 -13.19 7.59
CA ASP A 118 -6.47 -14.40 8.00
C ASP A 118 -7.82 -14.06 8.68
N PRO A 119 -8.82 -14.96 8.67
CA PRO A 119 -10.15 -14.68 9.20
C PRO A 119 -10.15 -14.11 10.63
N GLU A 120 -9.27 -14.62 11.49
CA GLU A 120 -9.14 -14.17 12.88
C GLU A 120 -8.65 -12.72 12.97
N GLN A 121 -7.63 -12.35 12.18
CA GLN A 121 -7.11 -10.98 12.10
C GLN A 121 -8.14 -10.03 11.47
N ASN A 122 -8.95 -10.54 10.54
CA ASN A 122 -9.96 -9.76 9.84
C ASN A 122 -11.17 -9.39 10.72
N THR A 123 -11.40 -10.09 11.83
CA THR A 123 -12.52 -9.85 12.78
C THR A 123 -12.56 -8.44 13.42
N GLY A 124 -11.57 -7.57 13.12
CA GLY A 124 -11.53 -6.18 13.55
C GLY A 124 -11.35 -5.15 12.42
N ALA A 125 -11.25 -5.56 11.15
CA ALA A 125 -10.84 -4.69 10.06
C ALA A 125 -11.78 -3.49 9.86
N GLY A 126 -13.10 -3.71 9.83
CA GLY A 126 -14.06 -2.62 9.65
C GLY A 126 -14.00 -1.55 10.76
N LYS A 127 -13.78 -1.97 12.02
CA LYS A 127 -13.59 -1.04 13.14
C LYS A 127 -12.26 -0.29 13.02
N ALA A 128 -11.20 -0.99 12.62
CA ALA A 128 -9.88 -0.39 12.41
C ALA A 128 -9.90 0.67 11.30
N ILE A 129 -10.54 0.37 10.16
CA ILE A 129 -10.73 1.31 9.04
C ILE A 129 -11.50 2.54 9.49
N THR A 130 -12.65 2.35 10.16
CA THR A 130 -13.48 3.45 10.66
C THR A 130 -12.66 4.38 11.56
N LYS A 131 -11.91 3.80 12.49
CA LYS A 131 -11.06 4.56 13.41
C LYS A 131 -9.91 5.26 12.68
N ALA A 132 -9.30 4.61 11.70
CA ALA A 132 -8.25 5.19 10.87
C ALA A 132 -8.75 6.39 10.06
N ILE A 133 -9.96 6.33 9.48
CA ILE A 133 -10.59 7.47 8.77
C ILE A 133 -10.79 8.66 9.70
N ILE A 134 -11.34 8.42 10.90
CA ILE A 134 -11.55 9.47 11.90
C ILE A 134 -10.22 10.08 12.34
N GLN A 135 -9.23 9.24 12.65
CA GLN A 135 -7.91 9.70 13.05
C GLN A 135 -7.24 10.51 11.96
N TYR A 136 -7.28 10.04 10.71
CA TYR A 136 -6.74 10.74 9.56
C TYR A 136 -7.38 12.14 9.43
N ALA A 137 -8.72 12.23 9.48
CA ALA A 137 -9.43 13.49 9.38
C ALA A 137 -9.04 14.49 10.48
N HIS A 138 -8.79 14.02 11.71
CA HIS A 138 -8.37 14.87 12.83
C HIS A 138 -6.88 15.23 12.81
N LYS A 139 -6.03 14.35 12.26
CA LYS A 139 -4.58 14.47 12.37
C LYS A 139 -3.91 15.06 11.13
N ILE A 140 -4.57 15.08 9.97
CA ILE A 140 -3.95 15.54 8.71
C ILE A 140 -3.41 16.98 8.76
N GLY A 141 -3.95 17.86 9.60
CA GLY A 141 -3.43 19.21 9.82
C GLY A 141 -2.21 19.29 10.77
N GLN A 142 -1.96 18.24 11.56
CA GLN A 142 -0.93 18.23 12.59
C GLN A 142 0.45 18.03 11.97
N LYS A 143 1.44 18.83 12.41
CA LYS A 143 2.81 18.81 11.85
C LYS A 143 3.46 17.42 11.86
N ARG A 144 3.35 16.71 12.98
CA ARG A 144 3.91 15.35 13.12
C ARG A 144 3.28 14.34 12.16
N PHE A 145 1.96 14.41 12.00
CA PHE A 145 1.27 13.50 11.09
C PHE A 145 1.60 13.81 9.63
N ARG A 146 1.69 15.09 9.26
CA ARG A 146 2.14 15.51 7.92
C ARG A 146 3.53 14.99 7.57
N PHE A 147 4.48 15.05 8.50
CA PHE A 147 5.81 14.47 8.30
C PHE A 147 5.75 12.96 7.99
N ASN A 148 4.87 12.21 8.66
CA ASN A 148 4.68 10.79 8.36
C ASN A 148 4.03 10.59 6.97
N VAL A 149 3.07 11.43 6.60
CA VAL A 149 2.42 11.39 5.28
C VAL A 149 3.42 11.71 4.17
N GLU A 150 4.29 12.71 4.35
CA GLU A 150 5.33 13.08 3.38
C GLU A 150 6.31 11.92 3.14
N ALA A 151 6.71 11.20 4.18
CA ALA A 151 7.56 10.02 4.03
C ALA A 151 6.89 8.89 3.23
N VAL A 152 5.60 8.64 3.48
CA VAL A 152 4.81 7.67 2.69
C VAL A 152 4.68 8.16 1.25
N GLU A 153 4.40 9.44 1.04
CA GLU A 153 4.27 10.03 -0.29
C GLU A 153 5.55 9.89 -1.11
N GLU A 154 6.73 10.12 -0.51
CA GLU A 154 8.02 9.90 -1.15
C GLU A 154 8.17 8.45 -1.63
N ASN A 155 7.86 7.47 -0.77
CA ASN A 155 7.91 6.06 -1.15
C ASN A 155 6.89 5.70 -2.25
N VAL A 156 5.69 6.29 -2.22
CA VAL A 156 4.67 6.11 -3.28
C VAL A 156 5.16 6.70 -4.61
N ILE A 157 5.74 7.90 -4.61
CA ILE A 157 6.27 8.54 -5.83
C ILE A 157 7.42 7.69 -6.39
N GLN A 158 8.35 7.26 -5.56
CA GLN A 158 9.46 6.40 -5.99
C GLN A 158 8.96 5.07 -6.56
N PHE A 159 7.92 4.47 -5.98
CA PHE A 159 7.25 3.32 -6.55
C PHE A 159 6.66 3.63 -7.93
N LEU A 160 5.93 4.73 -8.10
CA LEU A 160 5.31 5.08 -9.39
C LEU A 160 6.35 5.30 -10.50
N VAL A 161 7.52 5.83 -10.14
CA VAL A 161 8.63 6.07 -11.09
C VAL A 161 9.39 4.79 -11.41
N GLN A 162 9.78 4.02 -10.39
CA GLN A 162 10.72 2.90 -10.56
C GLN A 162 10.04 1.54 -10.69
N LYS A 163 8.82 1.39 -10.15
CA LYS A 163 8.02 0.16 -10.15
C LYS A 163 8.75 -1.06 -9.57
N LYS A 164 9.61 -0.83 -8.58
CA LYS A 164 10.41 -1.89 -7.94
C LYS A 164 9.74 -2.45 -6.68
N PRO A 165 9.87 -3.76 -6.41
CA PRO A 165 9.32 -4.39 -5.22
C PRO A 165 9.89 -3.89 -3.88
N GLU A 166 11.10 -3.32 -3.87
CA GLU A 166 11.73 -2.77 -2.67
C GLU A 166 10.86 -1.69 -1.98
N PHE A 167 10.06 -0.95 -2.76
CA PHE A 167 9.16 0.05 -2.21
C PHE A 167 7.97 -0.57 -1.45
N TYR A 168 7.62 -1.83 -1.70
CA TYR A 168 6.61 -2.52 -0.88
C TYR A 168 7.13 -2.75 0.54
N ALA A 169 8.41 -3.11 0.68
CA ALA A 169 9.03 -3.29 1.98
C ALA A 169 9.16 -1.97 2.74
N ASN A 170 9.54 -0.89 2.05
CA ASN A 170 9.59 0.45 2.64
C ASN A 170 8.20 0.89 3.13
N LEU A 171 7.18 0.76 2.29
CA LEU A 171 5.80 1.11 2.64
C LEU A 171 5.24 0.20 3.74
N ALA A 172 5.59 -1.09 3.76
CA ALA A 172 5.23 -1.98 4.87
C ALA A 172 5.89 -1.55 6.18
N GLY A 173 7.14 -1.08 6.13
CA GLY A 173 7.81 -0.46 7.28
C GLY A 173 7.13 0.82 7.75
N ASP A 174 6.55 1.60 6.83
CA ASP A 174 5.84 2.84 7.16
C ASP A 174 4.56 2.62 7.99
N ILE A 175 4.04 1.39 8.07
CA ILE A 175 2.97 1.03 9.02
C ILE A 175 3.36 1.45 10.44
N GLY A 176 4.63 1.24 10.83
CA GLY A 176 5.15 1.61 12.15
C GLY A 176 5.06 3.10 12.47
N ARG A 177 4.93 3.98 11.47
CA ARG A 177 4.75 5.43 11.68
C ARG A 177 3.39 5.80 12.25
N PHE A 178 2.41 4.92 12.10
CA PHE A 178 1.02 5.13 12.50
C PHE A 178 0.60 4.35 13.75
N VAL A 179 1.54 3.60 14.34
CA VAL A 179 1.37 2.88 15.61
C VAL A 179 1.34 3.88 16.76
#